data_AF-A0A1F6W5L1-F1
#
_entry.id   AF-A0A1F6W5L1-F1
#
_cell.length_a   1.000
_cell.length_b   1.000
_cell.length_c   1.000
_cell.angle_alpha   90.00
_cell.angle_beta   90.00
_cell.angle_gamma   90.00
#
_symmetry.space_group_name_H-M   'P 1'
#
loop_
_entity.id
_entity.type
_entity.pdbx_description
1 polymer ?
#
loop_
_entity_poly.entity_id
_entity_poly.type
_entity_poly.pdbx_seq_one_letter_code
_entity_poly.pdbx_strand_id
1 'polypeptide(L)' 'MKINPNIFIGDKKWIEKISAVGVFEEKITQWIKDCRDGSLSKEDVLNVTQKVAEHRNTPALIEEIKQRLN' A
#
# COMPACT_ATOMS: atom_id res chain seq x y z
N MET A 1 1.18 -18.32 -4.38
CA MET A 1 1.24 -16.86 -4.63
C MET A 1 2.61 -16.37 -4.16
N LYS A 2 3.42 -15.79 -5.06
CA LYS A 2 4.66 -15.13 -4.66
C LYS A 2 4.25 -13.77 -4.10
N ILE A 3 4.24 -13.65 -2.78
CA ILE A 3 4.14 -12.35 -2.11
C ILE A 3 5.39 -11.58 -2.52
N ASN A 4 5.21 -10.42 -3.16
CA ASN A 4 6.30 -9.56 -3.54
C ASN A 4 7.02 -9.12 -2.25
N PRO A 5 8.35 -9.27 -2.09
CA PRO A 5 9.04 -9.03 -0.82
C PRO A 5 8.87 -7.61 -0.26
N ASN A 6 8.37 -6.67 -1.06
CA ASN A 6 8.10 -5.29 -0.67
C ASN A 6 6.74 -5.08 -0.01
N ILE A 7 5.81 -6.04 -0.09
CA ILE A 7 4.44 -5.94 0.42
C ILE A 7 4.03 -7.23 1.12
N PHE A 8 3.91 -7.19 2.45
CA PHE A 8 3.47 -8.34 3.25
C PHE A 8 2.03 -8.12 3.73
N ILE A 9 1.06 -8.66 2.99
CA ILE A 9 -0.36 -8.54 3.31
C ILE A 9 -0.76 -9.70 4.21
N GLY A 10 -1.01 -9.44 5.50
CA GLY A 10 -1.58 -10.45 6.42
C GLY A 10 -1.06 -10.40 7.86
N ASP A 11 0.05 -9.73 8.13
CA ASP A 11 0.57 -9.59 9.50
C ASP A 11 0.03 -8.31 10.16
N LYS A 12 -0.66 -8.45 11.30
CA LYS A 12 -1.24 -7.33 12.03
C LYS A 12 -0.17 -6.34 12.53
N LYS A 13 0.98 -6.82 12.99
CA LYS A 13 2.07 -5.94 13.44
C LYS A 13 2.69 -5.19 12.27
N TRP A 14 2.74 -5.84 11.11
CA TRP A 14 3.18 -5.18 9.88
C TRP A 14 2.23 -4.06 9.48
N ILE A 15 0.91 -4.29 9.49
CA ILE A 15 -0.04 -3.23 9.12
C ILE A 15 -0.02 -2.07 10.12
N GLU A 16 0.15 -2.33 11.41
CA GLU A 16 0.33 -1.29 12.44
C GLU A 16 1.58 -0.45 12.16
N LYS A 17 2.71 -1.09 11.82
CA LYS A 17 3.97 -0.39 11.50
C LYS A 17 3.86 0.44 10.23
N ILE A 18 3.28 -0.11 9.17
CA ILE A 18 3.11 0.61 7.89
C ILE A 18 2.10 1.72 8.03
N SER A 19 1.03 1.52 8.83
CA SER A 19 0.01 2.54 9.07
C SER A 19 0.49 3.68 9.97
N ALA A 20 1.72 3.67 10.49
CA ALA A 20 2.27 4.80 11.21
C ALA A 20 2.39 6.04 10.29
N VAL A 21 2.13 7.22 10.85
CA VAL A 21 2.18 8.50 10.12
C VAL A 21 3.60 8.71 9.57
N GLY A 22 3.71 9.08 8.30
CA GLY A 22 4.96 9.27 7.57
C GLY A 22 5.50 7.98 6.93
N VAL A 23 5.31 6.82 7.58
CA VAL A 23 5.79 5.53 7.07
C VAL A 23 4.98 5.09 5.85
N PHE A 24 3.65 5.16 5.94
CA PHE A 24 2.80 4.80 4.81
C PHE A 24 3.08 5.69 3.60
N GLU A 25 3.21 7.00 3.81
CA GLU A 25 3.39 8.01 2.78
C GLU A 25 4.71 7.83 2.02
N GLU A 26 5.78 7.45 2.73
CA GLU A 26 7.06 7.07 2.12
C GLU A 26 6.92 5.76 1.32
N LYS A 27 6.34 4.73 1.93
CA LYS A 27 6.19 3.40 1.30
C LYS A 27 5.29 3.43 0.09
N ILE A 28 4.14 4.10 0.15
CA ILE A 28 3.19 4.18 -0.94
C ILE A 28 3.79 4.93 -2.14
N THR A 29 4.60 5.95 -1.89
CA THR A 29 5.31 6.67 -2.95
C THR A 29 6.33 5.77 -3.64
N GLN A 30 7.05 4.93 -2.90
CA GLN A 30 7.95 3.93 -3.48
C GLN A 30 7.18 2.85 -4.24
N TRP A 31 6.12 2.29 -3.67
CA TRP A 31 5.32 1.24 -4.31
C TRP A 31 4.62 1.70 -5.58
N ILE A 32 4.21 2.96 -5.67
CA ILE A 32 3.69 3.53 -6.92
C ILE A 32 4.79 3.58 -7.99
N LYS A 33 6.04 3.92 -7.64
CA LYS A 33 7.17 3.86 -8.59
C LYS A 33 7.46 2.42 -9.02
N ASP A 34 7.58 1.51 -8.06
CA ASP A 34 7.80 0.08 -8.32
C ASP A 34 6.69 -0.50 -9.22
N CYS A 35 5.46 0.00 -9.07
CA CYS A 35 4.34 -0.37 -9.92
C CYS A 35 4.48 0.14 -11.36
N ARG A 36 4.98 1.37 -11.54
CA ARG A 36 5.26 1.94 -12.86
C ARG A 36 6.42 1.25 -13.57
N ASP A 37 7.40 0.79 -12.80
CA ASP A 37 8.56 0.04 -13.29
C ASP A 37 8.25 -1.46 -13.52
N GLY A 38 6.99 -1.89 -13.30
CA GLY A 38 6.55 -3.28 -13.49
C GLY A 38 7.05 -4.26 -12.42
N SER A 39 7.74 -3.77 -11.39
CA SER A 39 8.26 -4.57 -10.28
C SER A 39 7.16 -4.94 -9.26
N LEU A 40 6.03 -4.23 -9.28
CA LEU A 40 4.90 -4.45 -8.39
C LEU A 40 3.58 -4.30 -9.17
N SER A 41 2.53 -5.04 -8.78
CA SER A 41 1.23 -4.91 -9.46
C SER A 41 0.40 -3.79 -8.83
N LYS A 42 -0.48 -3.16 -9.62
CA LYS A 42 -1.46 -2.18 -9.09
C LYS A 42 -2.32 -2.81 -7.99
N GLU A 43 -2.66 -4.09 -8.14
CA GLU A 43 -3.47 -4.82 -7.17
C GLU A 43 -2.76 -4.96 -5.81
N ASP A 44 -1.45 -5.21 -5.79
CA ASP A 44 -0.66 -5.27 -4.56
C ASP A 44 -0.69 -3.93 -3.80
N VAL A 45 -0.51 -2.81 -4.53
CA VAL A 45 -0.56 -1.46 -3.93
C VAL A 45 -1.94 -1.18 -3.35
N LEU A 46 -3.00 -1.50 -4.08
CA LEU A 46 -4.38 -1.25 -3.67
C LEU A 46 -4.78 -2.11 -2.48
N ASN A 47 -4.37 -3.37 -2.44
CA ASN A 47 -4.65 -4.28 -1.31
C ASN A 47 -4.01 -3.78 -0.02
N VAL A 48 -2.75 -3.31 -0.05
CA VAL A 48 -2.12 -2.70 1.13
C VAL A 48 -2.82 -1.40 1.51
N THR A 49 -3.10 -0.55 0.54
CA THR A 49 -3.80 0.72 0.77
C THR A 49 -5.14 0.50 1.44
N GLN A 50 -5.89 -0.52 1.01
CA GLN A 50 -7.15 -0.91 1.64
C GLN A 50 -6.95 -1.32 3.10
N LYS A 51 -5.94 -2.14 3.40
CA LYS A 51 -5.64 -2.54 4.79
C LYS A 51 -5.25 -1.38 5.68
N VAL A 52 -4.48 -0.42 5.15
CA VAL A 52 -4.12 0.80 5.87
C VAL A 52 -5.33 1.71 6.06
N ALA A 53 -6.18 1.86 5.04
CA ALA A 53 -7.41 2.63 5.12
C ALA A 53 -8.40 2.05 6.15
N GLU A 54 -8.56 0.72 6.18
CA GLU A 54 -9.33 0.00 7.19
C GLU A 54 -8.75 0.27 8.60
N HIS A 55 -7.43 0.19 8.76
CA HIS A 55 -6.77 0.41 10.05
C HIS A 55 -6.87 1.87 10.54
N ARG A 56 -6.70 2.84 9.64
CA ARG A 56 -6.75 4.28 9.94
C ARG A 56 -8.16 4.88 9.94
N ASN A 57 -9.19 4.10 9.55
CA ASN A 57 -10.54 4.58 9.28
C ASN A 57 -10.58 5.72 8.23
N THR A 58 -9.76 5.61 7.17
CA THR A 58 -9.64 6.62 6.10
C THR A 58 -9.95 6.02 4.73
N PRO A 59 -11.22 5.73 4.40
CA PRO A 59 -11.60 5.07 3.15
C PRO A 59 -11.26 5.90 1.89
N ALA A 60 -11.24 7.23 2.00
CA ALA A 60 -10.86 8.14 0.92
C ALA A 60 -9.42 7.89 0.40
N LEU A 61 -8.56 7.31 1.22
CA LEU A 61 -7.18 6.97 0.87
C LEU A 61 -7.11 6.02 -0.33
N ILE A 62 -8.06 5.10 -0.46
CA ILE A 62 -8.08 4.13 -1.56
C ILE A 62 -8.28 4.85 -2.91
N GLU A 63 -9.22 5.79 -2.95
CA GLU A 63 -9.52 6.54 -4.18
C GLU A 63 -8.36 7.47 -4.55
N GLU A 64 -7.70 8.09 -3.57
CA GLU A 64 -6.49 8.89 -3.81
C GLU A 64 -5.38 8.06 -4.47
N ILE A 65 -5.10 6.87 -3.94
CA ILE A 65 -4.04 6.01 -4.49
C ILE A 65 -4.43 5.46 -5.87
N LYS A 66 -5.70 5.13 -6.11
CA LYS A 66 -6.18 4.74 -7.45
C LYS A 66 -5.88 5.83 -8.48
N GLN A 67 -6.12 7.10 -8.15
CA GLN A 67 -5.82 8.22 -9.04
C GLN A 67 -4.32 8.36 -9.33
N ARG A 68 -3.45 8.07 -8.35
CA ARG A 68 -1.98 8.13 -8.53
C ARG A 68 -1.41 6.97 -9.36
N LEU A 69 -2.14 5.87 -9.46
CA LEU A 69 -1.78 4.65 -10.22
C LEU A 69 -2.30 4.65 -11.67
N ASN A 70 -3.21 5.56 -12.02
CA ASN A 70 -3.59 5.83 -13.41
C ASN A 70 -2.57 6.72 -14.10
#